data_AF-A0A7U7GC40-F1
#
_entry.id   AF-A0A7U7GC40-F1
#
_cell.length_a   1.000
_cell.length_b   1.000
_cell.length_c   1.000
_cell.angle_alpha   90.00
_cell.angle_beta   90.00
_cell.angle_gamma   90.00
#
_symmetry.space_group_name_H-M   'P 1'
#
loop_
_entity.id
_entity.type
_entity.pdbx_description
1 polymer ?
#
loop_
_entity_poly.entity_id
_entity_poly.type
_entity_poly.pdbx_seq_one_letter_code
_entity_poly.pdbx_strand_id
1 'polypeptide(L)'
;MAIGKDEVVEVLADLRIRSIRFSAGPIHVNVDEYNRVADFIDSGAVKVKSTKQSFNRYIPETNTLFLKDGDSRNDFNVRSGVLHECTHVIADINKVQVSRLNDEATAYLAQFSFFKLLNPSFSKAWIRGDPMDDLMRVGFNLVTDYGLGQPTGFGARISSTDIGNLGFLVQKLPGYSHIKREDQLAADGVALTEIQSVAHHANQIARLADKTKYEIWLLSTVNATQTGSGAQKSLAYQSLRQHFFMVYQPVATVLLHRLSAIKKGDPLSERFDSAFTAQEKFQLLDALRAPKPPG
;
A
#
# COMPACT_ATOMS: atom_id res chain seq x y z
N MET A 1 -12.24 13.17 -18.39
CA MET A 1 -13.33 13.16 -17.39
C MET A 1 -12.72 13.66 -16.09
N ALA A 2 -13.44 14.44 -15.29
CA ALA A 2 -12.90 14.86 -14.00
C ALA A 2 -12.71 13.62 -13.11
N ILE A 3 -11.52 13.46 -12.52
CA ILE A 3 -11.24 12.38 -11.58
C ILE A 3 -11.59 12.89 -10.19
N GLY A 4 -12.62 12.32 -9.59
CA GLY A 4 -13.07 12.60 -8.25
C GLY A 4 -12.61 11.56 -7.24
N LYS A 5 -13.15 11.68 -6.03
CA LYS A 5 -12.89 10.77 -4.92
C LYS A 5 -13.20 9.31 -5.29
N ASP A 6 -14.36 9.06 -5.88
CA ASP A 6 -14.85 7.69 -6.14
C ASP A 6 -13.96 6.97 -7.16
N GLU A 7 -13.46 7.69 -8.18
CA GLU A 7 -12.52 7.14 -9.15
C GLU A 7 -11.17 6.78 -8.52
N VAL A 8 -10.69 7.56 -7.54
CA VAL A 8 -9.46 7.22 -6.82
C VAL A 8 -9.66 5.97 -5.99
N VAL A 9 -10.76 5.89 -5.23
CA VAL A 9 -11.09 4.71 -4.43
C VAL A 9 -11.27 3.48 -5.32
N GLU A 10 -11.87 3.62 -6.50
CA GLU A 10 -11.98 2.53 -7.50
C GLU A 10 -10.60 2.04 -7.96
N VAL A 11 -9.66 2.96 -8.24
CA VAL A 11 -8.28 2.59 -8.59
C VAL A 11 -7.61 1.83 -7.45
N LEU A 12 -7.72 2.33 -6.21
CA LEU A 12 -7.12 1.70 -5.02
C LEU A 12 -7.76 0.34 -4.68
N ALA A 13 -8.99 0.10 -5.10
CA ALA A 13 -9.69 -1.17 -4.94
C ALA A 13 -9.29 -2.24 -5.98
N ASP A 14 -8.46 -1.90 -6.98
CA ASP A 14 -8.04 -2.85 -8.00
C ASP A 14 -7.26 -4.04 -7.39
N LEU A 15 -7.73 -5.25 -7.66
CA LEU A 15 -7.16 -6.48 -7.09
C LEU A 15 -5.67 -6.68 -7.43
N ARG A 16 -5.17 -6.10 -8.53
CA ARG A 16 -3.77 -6.20 -8.92
C ARG A 16 -2.83 -5.45 -7.97
N ILE A 17 -3.32 -4.43 -7.26
CA ILE A 17 -2.53 -3.71 -6.24
C ILE A 17 -2.06 -4.65 -5.13
N ARG A 18 -2.80 -5.74 -4.86
CA ARG A 18 -2.40 -6.79 -3.90
C ARG A 18 -1.08 -7.46 -4.23
N SER A 19 -0.65 -7.43 -5.49
CA SER A 19 0.63 -7.96 -5.93
C SER A 19 1.79 -6.98 -5.74
N ILE A 20 1.52 -5.71 -5.42
CA ILE A 20 2.54 -4.69 -5.17
C ILE A 20 2.83 -4.69 -3.67
N ARG A 21 4.01 -5.20 -3.30
CA ARG A 21 4.47 -5.25 -1.90
C ARG A 21 5.97 -5.08 -1.82
N PHE A 22 6.46 -3.90 -1.46
CA PHE A 22 7.88 -3.63 -1.27
C PHE A 22 8.11 -2.51 -0.25
N SER A 23 9.38 -2.26 0.10
CA SER A 23 9.77 -1.10 0.90
C SER A 23 11.00 -0.41 0.31
N ALA A 24 11.00 0.92 0.35
CA ALA A 24 12.12 1.78 -0.01
C ALA A 24 12.53 2.60 1.21
N GLY A 25 13.54 2.14 1.93
CA GLY A 25 13.85 2.67 3.27
C GLY A 25 12.63 2.54 4.20
N PRO A 26 12.18 3.63 4.85
CA PRO A 26 11.02 3.63 5.74
C PRO A 26 9.65 3.65 5.03
N ILE A 27 9.58 3.89 3.71
CA ILE A 27 8.30 3.87 2.98
C ILE A 27 7.93 2.42 2.67
N HIS A 28 6.78 1.98 3.14
CA HIS A 28 6.20 0.68 2.84
C HIS A 28 5.09 0.82 1.80
N VAL A 29 5.24 0.18 0.64
CA VAL A 29 4.23 0.19 -0.43
C VAL A 29 3.54 -1.16 -0.47
N ASN A 30 2.28 -1.21 -0.05
CA ASN A 30 1.47 -2.42 -0.04
C ASN A 30 -0.04 -2.09 -0.02
N VAL A 31 -0.89 -3.10 -0.19
CA VAL A 31 -2.34 -2.94 -0.22
C VAL A 31 -2.94 -2.38 1.07
N ASP A 32 -2.37 -2.70 2.24
CA ASP A 32 -2.89 -2.20 3.51
C ASP A 32 -2.68 -0.69 3.63
N GLU A 33 -1.51 -0.20 3.19
CA GLU A 33 -1.23 1.23 3.14
C GLU A 33 -2.12 1.96 2.13
N TYR A 34 -2.39 1.37 0.95
CA TYR A 34 -3.35 1.95 0.01
C TYR A 34 -4.80 1.93 0.53
N ASN A 35 -5.19 0.91 1.28
CA ASN A 35 -6.50 0.88 1.95
C ASN A 35 -6.60 2.00 2.99
N ARG A 36 -5.52 2.30 3.73
CA ARG A 36 -5.47 3.45 4.63
C ARG A 36 -5.63 4.75 3.85
N VAL A 37 -4.93 4.94 2.74
CA VAL A 37 -5.13 6.13 1.87
C VAL A 37 -6.60 6.26 1.45
N ALA A 38 -7.24 5.16 1.04
CA ALA A 38 -8.67 5.16 0.69
C ALA A 38 -9.54 5.61 1.88
N ASP A 39 -9.24 5.22 3.13
CA ASP A 39 -9.97 5.70 4.31
C ASP A 39 -9.80 7.19 4.58
N PHE A 40 -8.59 7.69 4.44
CA PHE A 40 -8.30 9.11 4.61
C PHE A 40 -9.02 9.94 3.55
N ILE A 41 -9.09 9.44 2.32
CA ILE A 41 -9.91 10.03 1.25
C ILE A 41 -11.40 9.92 1.59
N ASP A 42 -11.85 8.76 2.07
CA ASP A 42 -13.26 8.51 2.32
C ASP A 42 -13.84 9.37 3.44
N SER A 43 -13.07 9.51 4.53
CA SER A 43 -13.37 10.41 5.64
C SER A 43 -13.27 11.89 5.25
N GLY A 44 -12.65 12.23 4.12
CA GLY A 44 -12.42 13.60 3.67
C GLY A 44 -11.23 14.29 4.34
N ALA A 45 -10.38 13.53 5.04
CA ALA A 45 -9.13 14.03 5.59
C ALA A 45 -8.08 14.30 4.51
N VAL A 46 -8.07 13.47 3.45
CA VAL A 46 -7.39 13.76 2.19
C VAL A 46 -8.44 14.15 1.16
N LYS A 47 -8.29 15.34 0.57
CA LYS A 47 -9.21 15.89 -0.43
C LYS A 47 -8.78 15.46 -1.82
N VAL A 48 -9.73 15.13 -2.68
CA VAL A 48 -9.47 14.87 -4.10
C VAL A 48 -10.08 15.99 -4.92
N LYS A 49 -9.29 16.59 -5.81
CA LYS A 49 -9.71 17.66 -6.72
C LYS A 49 -9.19 17.38 -8.12
N SER A 50 -10.01 17.63 -9.13
CA SER A 50 -9.51 17.64 -10.50
C SER A 50 -8.68 18.90 -10.77
N THR A 51 -7.74 18.81 -11.70
CA THR A 51 -6.93 19.93 -12.17
C THR A 51 -6.84 19.96 -13.69
N LYS A 52 -6.71 21.17 -14.25
CA LYS A 52 -6.42 21.39 -15.67
C LYS A 52 -4.93 21.28 -15.98
N GLN A 53 -4.09 21.11 -14.96
CA GLN A 53 -2.66 20.88 -15.14
C GLN A 53 -2.44 19.52 -15.83
N SER A 54 -1.32 19.39 -16.54
CA SER A 54 -0.97 18.18 -17.29
C SER A 54 -0.46 17.03 -16.42
N PHE A 55 -0.32 17.25 -15.11
CA PHE A 55 0.24 16.31 -14.15
C PHE A 55 -0.63 16.19 -12.90
N ASN A 56 -0.48 15.06 -12.21
CA ASN A 56 -1.07 14.83 -10.90
C ASN A 56 -0.12 15.37 -9.83
N ARG A 57 -0.65 15.72 -8.65
CA ARG A 57 0.15 16.19 -7.54
C ARG A 57 -0.57 16.04 -6.20
N TYR A 58 0.08 15.44 -5.22
CA TYR A 58 -0.26 15.58 -3.81
C TYR A 58 0.39 16.84 -3.19
N ILE A 59 -0.37 17.56 -2.36
CA ILE A 59 0.11 18.71 -1.59
C ILE A 59 -0.10 18.41 -0.10
N PRO A 60 0.96 18.01 0.64
CA PRO A 60 0.89 17.65 2.06
C PRO A 60 0.34 18.78 2.93
N GLU A 61 0.69 20.04 2.66
CA GLU A 61 0.28 21.20 3.45
C GLU A 61 -1.25 21.41 3.48
N THR A 62 -1.95 20.84 2.51
CA THR A 62 -3.40 20.95 2.38
C THR A 62 -4.10 19.59 2.34
N ASN A 63 -3.37 18.49 2.52
CA ASN A 63 -3.82 17.11 2.34
C ASN A 63 -4.66 16.94 1.07
N THR A 64 -4.22 17.51 -0.07
CA THR A 64 -5.02 17.54 -1.30
C THR A 64 -4.30 16.86 -2.45
N LEU A 65 -4.98 15.85 -3.02
CA LEU A 65 -4.66 15.21 -4.28
C LEU A 65 -5.29 16.00 -5.44
N PHE A 66 -4.45 16.60 -6.28
CA PHE A 66 -4.83 17.21 -7.54
C PHE A 66 -4.59 16.21 -8.67
N LEU A 67 -5.65 15.82 -9.38
CA LEU A 67 -5.57 14.81 -10.43
C LEU A 67 -5.97 15.40 -11.77
N LYS A 68 -5.14 15.19 -12.80
CA LYS A 68 -5.45 15.64 -14.16
C LYS A 68 -6.71 14.95 -14.65
N ASP A 69 -7.52 15.66 -15.44
CA ASP A 69 -8.66 15.05 -16.10
C ASP A 69 -8.21 13.88 -17.00
N GLY A 70 -8.94 12.77 -16.97
CA GLY A 70 -8.59 11.55 -17.71
C GLY A 70 -9.68 10.50 -17.67
N ASP A 71 -9.46 9.34 -18.29
CA ASP A 71 -10.32 8.16 -18.11
C ASP A 71 -9.64 7.23 -17.09
N SER A 72 -10.03 7.37 -15.81
CA SER A 72 -9.52 6.55 -14.72
C SER A 72 -9.91 5.06 -14.81
N ARG A 73 -10.83 4.67 -15.69
CA ARG A 73 -11.22 3.27 -15.86
C ARG A 73 -10.32 2.55 -16.85
N ASN A 74 -10.07 3.18 -18.00
CA ASN A 74 -9.40 2.52 -19.13
C ASN A 74 -7.98 3.03 -19.42
N ASP A 75 -7.60 4.23 -18.98
CA ASP A 75 -6.25 4.76 -19.26
C ASP A 75 -5.24 4.31 -18.20
N PHE A 76 -4.36 3.40 -18.59
CA PHE A 76 -3.33 2.85 -17.69
C PHE A 76 -2.38 3.92 -17.15
N ASN A 77 -2.10 5.00 -17.89
CA ASN A 77 -1.24 6.09 -17.42
C ASN A 77 -1.94 6.93 -16.36
N VAL A 78 -3.25 7.17 -16.52
CA VAL A 78 -4.05 7.87 -15.52
C VAL A 78 -4.08 7.06 -14.22
N ARG A 79 -4.38 5.77 -14.32
CA ARG A 79 -4.49 4.87 -13.17
C ARG A 79 -3.17 4.69 -12.42
N SER A 80 -2.08 4.49 -13.15
CA SER A 80 -0.76 4.39 -12.54
C SER A 80 -0.32 5.72 -11.92
N GLY A 81 -0.65 6.85 -12.54
CA GLY A 81 -0.41 8.18 -11.99
C GLY A 81 -1.24 8.48 -10.73
N VAL A 82 -2.44 7.90 -10.55
CA VAL A 82 -3.17 7.97 -9.27
C VAL A 82 -2.42 7.23 -8.18
N LEU A 83 -1.87 6.04 -8.50
CA LEU A 83 -1.11 5.26 -7.53
C LEU A 83 0.22 5.94 -7.13
N HIS A 84 0.86 6.65 -8.06
CA HIS A 84 2.01 7.53 -7.79
C HIS A 84 1.66 8.51 -6.67
N GLU A 85 0.62 9.32 -6.85
CA GLU A 85 0.27 10.32 -5.85
C GLU A 85 -0.17 9.71 -4.52
N CYS A 86 -0.89 8.60 -4.55
CA CYS A 86 -1.28 7.90 -3.33
C CYS A 86 -0.07 7.38 -2.55
N THR A 87 1.07 7.12 -3.22
CA THR A 87 2.31 6.73 -2.54
C THR A 87 2.87 7.88 -1.69
N HIS A 88 2.78 9.13 -2.17
CA HIS A 88 3.13 10.30 -1.35
C HIS A 88 2.23 10.43 -0.12
N VAL A 89 0.93 10.13 -0.28
CA VAL A 89 -0.01 10.13 0.85
C VAL A 89 0.36 9.05 1.88
N ILE A 90 0.84 7.87 1.45
CA ILE A 90 1.35 6.84 2.37
C ILE A 90 2.50 7.39 3.21
N ALA A 91 3.48 8.04 2.58
CA ALA A 91 4.62 8.61 3.30
C ALA A 91 4.19 9.68 4.31
N ASP A 92 3.23 10.54 3.94
CA ASP A 92 2.69 11.58 4.79
C ASP A 92 1.90 11.02 5.98
N ILE A 93 0.90 10.14 5.75
CA ILE A 93 0.14 9.47 6.82
C ILE A 93 1.08 8.84 7.88
N ASN A 94 2.17 8.23 7.41
CA ASN A 94 3.14 7.54 8.27
C ASN A 94 4.26 8.44 8.82
N LYS A 95 4.22 9.76 8.53
CA LYS A 95 5.20 10.77 8.98
C LYS A 95 6.64 10.39 8.64
N VAL A 96 6.83 9.81 7.46
CA VAL A 96 8.10 9.24 7.05
C VAL A 96 9.10 10.34 6.72
N GLN A 97 10.25 10.31 7.40
CA GLN A 97 11.34 11.25 7.18
C GLN A 97 12.32 10.70 6.13
N VAL A 98 12.17 11.16 4.89
CA VAL A 98 13.06 10.85 3.75
C VAL A 98 13.31 12.09 2.91
N SER A 99 14.32 12.05 2.03
CA SER A 99 14.49 13.11 1.03
C SER A 99 13.34 13.09 0.02
N ARG A 100 12.99 14.26 -0.52
CA ARG A 100 11.96 14.39 -1.57
C ARG A 100 12.27 13.53 -2.79
N LEU A 101 13.55 13.43 -3.19
CA LEU A 101 13.93 12.59 -4.33
C LEU A 101 13.73 11.09 -4.07
N ASN A 102 13.94 10.62 -2.83
CA ASN A 102 13.69 9.21 -2.49
C ASN A 102 12.20 8.89 -2.45
N ASP A 103 11.39 9.84 -1.99
CA ASP A 103 9.93 9.74 -2.00
C ASP A 103 9.38 9.65 -3.44
N GLU A 104 9.78 10.56 -4.33
CA GLU A 104 9.42 10.51 -5.76
C GLU A 104 9.89 9.23 -6.45
N ALA A 105 11.14 8.80 -6.19
CA ALA A 105 11.65 7.53 -6.71
C ALA A 105 10.78 6.34 -6.27
N THR A 106 10.32 6.34 -5.02
CA THR A 106 9.45 5.29 -4.48
C THR A 106 8.07 5.32 -5.14
N ALA A 107 7.50 6.51 -5.34
CA ALA A 107 6.23 6.70 -6.04
C ALA A 107 6.31 6.24 -7.51
N TYR A 108 7.40 6.55 -8.22
CA TYR A 108 7.62 6.05 -9.58
C TYR A 108 7.75 4.52 -9.64
N LEU A 109 8.43 3.88 -8.67
CA LEU A 109 8.47 2.41 -8.62
C LEU A 109 7.08 1.80 -8.41
N ALA A 110 6.25 2.40 -7.56
CA ALA A 110 4.86 1.96 -7.40
C ALA A 110 4.07 2.14 -8.70
N GLN A 111 4.21 3.30 -9.36
CA GLN A 111 3.60 3.60 -10.65
C GLN A 111 3.99 2.57 -11.72
N PHE A 112 5.29 2.30 -11.90
CA PHE A 112 5.78 1.37 -12.91
C PHE A 112 5.38 -0.07 -12.62
N SER A 113 5.41 -0.49 -11.35
CA SER A 113 4.92 -1.81 -10.91
C SER A 113 3.46 -2.00 -11.30
N PHE A 114 2.60 -1.04 -10.98
CA PHE A 114 1.18 -1.13 -11.31
C PHE A 114 0.93 -1.04 -12.81
N PHE A 115 1.63 -0.14 -13.51
CA PHE A 115 1.52 -0.03 -14.96
C PHE A 115 1.84 -1.37 -15.66
N LYS A 116 2.88 -2.08 -15.22
CA LYS A 116 3.23 -3.40 -15.77
C LYS A 116 2.14 -4.45 -15.51
N LEU A 117 1.45 -4.39 -14.37
CA LEU A 117 0.30 -5.24 -14.07
C LEU A 117 -0.94 -4.89 -14.89
N LEU A 118 -1.14 -3.60 -15.22
CA LEU A 118 -2.21 -3.15 -16.11
C LEU A 118 -1.94 -3.53 -17.57
N ASN A 119 -0.67 -3.48 -17.99
CA ASN A 119 -0.23 -3.75 -19.36
C ASN A 119 0.96 -4.73 -19.40
N PRO A 120 0.72 -6.04 -19.22
CA PRO A 120 1.80 -7.04 -19.21
C PRO A 120 2.60 -7.07 -20.51
N SER A 121 1.92 -6.84 -21.64
CA SER A 121 2.49 -6.77 -22.99
C SER A 121 3.32 -5.51 -23.26
N PHE A 122 3.40 -4.57 -22.31
CA PHE A 122 4.23 -3.39 -22.49
C PHE A 122 5.70 -3.79 -22.66
N SER A 123 6.16 -3.70 -23.91
CA SER A 123 7.53 -3.90 -24.36
C SER A 123 7.88 -2.71 -25.27
N LYS A 124 7.98 -1.49 -24.73
CA LYS A 124 8.39 -0.37 -25.58
C LYS A 124 9.87 -0.52 -25.97
N ALA A 125 10.14 -0.40 -27.26
CA ALA A 125 11.48 -0.13 -27.77
C ALA A 125 11.86 1.30 -27.35
N TRP A 126 12.88 1.41 -26.50
CA TRP A 126 13.30 2.68 -25.91
C TRP A 126 13.95 3.58 -26.96
N ILE A 127 13.36 4.74 -27.22
CA ILE A 127 14.01 5.82 -27.96
C ILE A 127 15.05 6.43 -27.02
N ARG A 128 16.29 6.62 -27.49
CA ARG A 128 17.36 7.19 -26.66
C ARG A 128 17.29 8.72 -26.77
N GLY A 129 17.13 9.43 -25.66
CA GLY A 129 17.49 10.85 -25.60
C GLY A 129 16.85 11.71 -24.51
N ASP A 130 15.65 11.37 -24.02
CA ASP A 130 14.94 12.20 -23.03
C ASP A 130 15.09 11.67 -21.59
N PRO A 131 15.25 12.53 -20.56
CA PRO A 131 15.27 12.12 -19.15
C PRO A 131 14.13 11.17 -18.72
N MET A 132 12.92 11.31 -19.28
CA MET A 132 11.82 10.39 -18.96
C MET A 132 12.09 8.97 -19.48
N ASP A 133 12.69 8.83 -20.67
CA ASP A 133 13.04 7.51 -21.23
C ASP A 133 14.08 6.80 -20.34
N ASP A 134 15.05 7.54 -19.80
CA ASP A 134 16.03 7.01 -18.86
C ASP A 134 15.39 6.58 -17.54
N LEU A 135 14.51 7.41 -16.97
CA LEU A 135 13.78 7.11 -15.74
C LEU A 135 12.91 5.85 -15.90
N MET A 136 12.12 5.78 -16.97
CA MET A 136 11.28 4.62 -17.25
C MET A 136 12.12 3.36 -17.47
N ARG A 137 13.19 3.43 -18.27
CA ARG A 137 14.07 2.27 -18.51
C ARG A 137 14.63 1.72 -17.21
N VAL A 138 15.23 2.56 -16.37
CA VAL A 138 15.82 2.14 -15.10
C VAL A 138 14.73 1.68 -14.12
N GLY A 139 13.61 2.39 -14.03
CA GLY A 139 12.50 2.03 -13.17
C GLY A 139 11.88 0.67 -13.51
N PHE A 140 11.63 0.38 -14.80
CA PHE A 140 11.12 -0.93 -15.21
C PHE A 140 12.16 -2.05 -15.02
N ASN A 141 13.46 -1.77 -15.21
CA ASN A 141 14.50 -2.75 -14.88
C ASN A 141 14.45 -3.09 -13.38
N LEU A 142 14.35 -2.10 -12.50
CA LEU A 142 14.21 -2.34 -11.06
C LEU A 142 12.93 -3.12 -10.71
N VAL A 143 11.81 -2.83 -11.36
CA VAL A 143 10.57 -3.62 -11.23
C VAL A 143 10.83 -5.09 -11.57
N THR A 144 11.57 -5.38 -12.65
CA THR A 144 11.93 -6.75 -13.04
C THR A 144 12.94 -7.38 -12.08
N ASP A 145 14.02 -6.68 -11.75
CA ASP A 145 15.14 -7.20 -10.94
C ASP A 145 14.69 -7.54 -9.51
N TYR A 146 13.79 -6.74 -8.93
CA TYR A 146 13.21 -6.99 -7.62
C TYR A 146 11.92 -7.84 -7.67
N GLY A 147 11.45 -8.22 -8.86
CA GLY A 147 10.21 -9.00 -9.02
C GLY A 147 8.94 -8.28 -8.53
N LEU A 148 8.88 -6.95 -8.63
CA LEU A 148 7.76 -6.15 -8.12
C LEU A 148 6.48 -6.46 -8.92
N GLY A 149 5.38 -6.76 -8.22
CA GLY A 149 4.16 -7.25 -8.85
C GLY A 149 4.11 -8.76 -9.07
N GLN A 150 5.19 -9.50 -8.75
CA GLN A 150 5.28 -10.96 -8.85
C GLN A 150 5.43 -11.58 -7.45
N PRO A 151 4.97 -12.84 -7.24
CA PRO A 151 5.14 -13.52 -5.95
C PRO A 151 6.60 -13.58 -5.46
N THR A 152 7.57 -13.64 -6.36
CA THR A 152 9.00 -13.68 -6.03
C THR A 152 9.53 -12.38 -5.43
N GLY A 153 8.89 -11.24 -5.69
CA GLY A 153 9.26 -9.93 -5.14
C GLY A 153 8.40 -9.47 -3.96
N PHE A 154 7.52 -10.33 -3.43
CA PHE A 154 6.67 -9.94 -2.30
C PHE A 154 7.49 -9.62 -1.05
N GLY A 155 7.40 -8.36 -0.61
CA GLY A 155 8.18 -7.86 0.52
C GLY A 155 9.61 -7.47 0.16
N ALA A 156 9.92 -7.29 -1.13
CA ALA A 156 11.22 -6.82 -1.60
C ALA A 156 11.63 -5.53 -0.87
N ARG A 157 12.92 -5.46 -0.50
CA ARG A 157 13.52 -4.26 0.09
C ARG A 157 14.43 -3.63 -0.96
N ILE A 158 14.00 -2.50 -1.52
CA ILE A 158 14.80 -1.80 -2.53
C ILE A 158 16.02 -1.18 -1.86
N SER A 159 17.19 -1.40 -2.45
CA SER A 159 18.43 -0.87 -1.89
C SER A 159 18.43 0.66 -1.88
N SER A 160 19.10 1.27 -0.89
CA SER A 160 19.26 2.73 -0.86
C SER A 160 20.03 3.28 -2.06
N THR A 161 20.94 2.47 -2.62
CA THR A 161 21.69 2.80 -3.84
C THR A 161 20.77 2.89 -5.04
N ASP A 162 19.88 1.91 -5.25
CA ASP A 162 18.95 1.90 -6.38
C ASP A 162 17.92 3.02 -6.28
N ILE A 163 17.38 3.28 -5.08
CA ILE A 163 16.49 4.41 -4.83
C ILE A 163 17.21 5.74 -5.07
N GLY A 164 18.44 5.89 -4.59
CA GLY A 164 19.24 7.09 -4.84
C GLY A 164 19.50 7.31 -6.33
N ASN A 165 19.89 6.25 -7.06
CA ASN A 165 20.10 6.29 -8.50
C ASN A 165 18.83 6.69 -9.26
N LEU A 166 17.68 6.12 -8.88
CA LEU A 166 16.39 6.48 -9.47
C LEU A 166 16.02 7.93 -9.13
N GLY A 167 16.26 8.39 -7.89
CA GLY A 167 16.06 9.77 -7.47
C GLY A 167 16.91 10.78 -8.27
N PHE A 168 18.14 10.43 -8.63
CA PHE A 168 18.96 11.24 -9.53
C PHE A 168 18.35 11.35 -10.94
N LEU A 169 17.67 10.31 -11.44
CA LEU A 169 16.97 10.38 -12.71
C LEU A 169 15.70 11.22 -12.61
N VAL A 170 14.96 11.12 -11.50
CA VAL A 170 13.83 12.01 -11.21
C VAL A 170 14.27 13.47 -11.25
N GLN A 171 15.38 13.82 -10.59
CA GLN A 171 15.90 15.19 -10.56
C GLN A 171 16.21 15.76 -11.96
N LYS A 172 16.52 14.91 -12.95
CA LYS A 172 16.77 15.36 -14.33
C LYS A 172 15.51 15.76 -15.09
N LEU A 173 14.33 15.38 -14.61
CA LEU A 173 13.06 15.80 -15.20
C LEU A 173 12.86 17.31 -14.98
N PRO A 174 12.38 18.07 -15.98
CA PRO A 174 12.19 19.52 -15.85
C PRO A 174 11.37 19.94 -14.62
N GLY A 175 10.29 19.19 -14.31
CA GLY A 175 9.41 19.45 -13.16
C GLY A 175 10.06 19.23 -11.80
N TYR A 176 11.18 18.51 -11.72
CA TYR A 176 11.85 18.11 -10.48
C TYR A 176 13.27 18.66 -10.35
N SER A 177 13.77 19.33 -11.39
CA SER A 177 15.13 19.91 -11.46
C SER A 177 15.48 20.90 -10.35
N HIS A 178 14.46 21.45 -9.69
CA HIS A 178 14.61 22.39 -8.58
C HIS A 178 14.77 21.70 -7.21
N ILE A 179 14.49 20.40 -7.10
CA ILE A 179 14.60 19.64 -5.84
C ILE A 179 16.06 19.32 -5.58
N LYS A 180 16.57 19.69 -4.41
CA LYS A 180 17.94 19.39 -3.98
C LYS A 180 17.99 18.06 -3.24
N ARG A 181 19.19 17.49 -3.13
CA ARG A 181 19.39 16.18 -2.48
C ARG A 181 19.08 16.23 -0.99
N GLU A 182 19.35 17.37 -0.37
CA GLU A 182 19.11 17.66 1.03
C GLU A 182 17.65 18.01 1.36
N ASP A 183 16.82 18.30 0.34
CA ASP A 183 15.41 18.64 0.56
C ASP A 183 14.67 17.44 1.17
N GLN A 184 14.08 17.66 2.34
CA GLN A 184 13.28 16.65 3.04
C GLN A 184 11.82 16.69 2.57
N LEU A 185 11.19 15.51 2.57
CA LEU A 185 9.75 15.39 2.37
C LEU A 185 9.00 16.11 3.50
N ALA A 186 8.02 16.93 3.14
CA ALA A 186 7.03 17.43 4.08
C ALA A 186 6.01 16.32 4.36
N ALA A 187 6.23 15.56 5.43
CA ALA A 187 5.37 14.46 5.89
C ALA A 187 5.02 14.69 7.37
N ASP A 188 4.23 15.73 7.62
CA ASP A 188 3.83 16.14 8.97
C ASP A 188 2.68 15.29 9.52
N GLY A 189 2.06 14.47 8.66
CA GLY A 189 0.94 13.61 8.98
C GLY A 189 -0.40 14.21 8.62
N VAL A 190 -1.34 13.32 8.28
CA VAL A 190 -2.72 13.70 8.03
C VAL A 190 -3.51 13.61 9.33
N ALA A 191 -3.76 14.76 9.96
CA ALA A 191 -4.59 14.80 11.17
C ALA A 191 -6.08 14.58 10.85
N LEU A 192 -6.75 13.77 11.67
CA LEU A 192 -8.19 13.56 11.61
C LEU A 192 -8.90 14.47 12.61
N THR A 193 -9.93 15.18 12.19
CA THR A 193 -10.93 15.74 13.12
C THR A 193 -11.72 14.60 13.79
N GLU A 194 -12.45 14.88 14.85
CA GLU A 194 -13.27 13.87 15.55
C GLU A 194 -14.26 13.18 14.60
N ILE A 195 -14.98 13.95 13.78
CA ILE A 195 -15.94 13.42 12.81
C ILE A 195 -15.23 12.54 11.76
N GLN A 196 -14.08 13.00 11.26
CA GLN A 196 -13.28 12.23 10.30
C GLN A 196 -12.72 10.95 10.93
N SER A 197 -12.33 11.00 12.20
CA SER A 197 -11.86 9.83 12.96
C SER A 197 -12.96 8.78 13.08
N VAL A 198 -14.20 9.18 13.40
CA VAL A 198 -15.35 8.26 13.42
C VAL A 198 -15.58 7.64 12.04
N ALA A 199 -15.59 8.45 10.98
CA ALA A 199 -15.78 7.95 9.61
C ALA A 199 -14.64 7.01 9.17
N HIS A 200 -13.39 7.38 9.44
CA HIS A 200 -12.20 6.59 9.18
C HIS A 200 -12.28 5.23 9.87
N HIS A 201 -12.59 5.20 11.17
CA HIS A 201 -12.77 3.96 11.92
C HIS A 201 -13.97 3.14 11.43
N ALA A 202 -15.08 3.79 11.07
CA ALA A 202 -16.25 3.11 10.51
C ALA A 202 -15.91 2.42 9.18
N ASN A 203 -15.10 3.03 8.32
CA ASN A 203 -14.65 2.44 7.06
C ASN A 203 -13.70 1.25 7.28
N GLN A 204 -12.78 1.37 8.24
CA GLN A 204 -11.96 0.23 8.66
C GLN A 204 -12.83 -0.93 9.16
N ILE A 205 -13.79 -0.64 10.04
CA ILE A 205 -14.75 -1.64 10.53
C ILE A 205 -15.57 -2.21 9.38
N ALA A 206 -16.05 -1.39 8.45
CA ALA A 206 -16.86 -1.82 7.30
C ALA A 206 -16.10 -2.74 6.36
N ARG A 207 -14.81 -2.49 6.08
CA ARG A 207 -13.97 -3.43 5.32
C ARG A 207 -13.76 -4.76 6.03
N LEU A 208 -13.71 -4.73 7.36
CA LEU A 208 -13.64 -5.93 8.18
C LEU A 208 -15.02 -6.60 8.34
N ALA A 209 -16.09 -5.83 8.19
CA ALA A 209 -17.49 -6.22 8.28
C ALA A 209 -18.12 -6.56 6.93
N ASP A 210 -17.42 -6.36 5.79
CA ASP A 210 -17.43 -7.30 4.65
C ASP A 210 -16.79 -8.61 5.15
N LYS A 211 -17.45 -9.13 6.18
CA LYS A 211 -17.05 -10.18 7.10
C LYS A 211 -16.74 -11.41 6.28
N THR A 212 -17.49 -11.63 5.21
CA THR A 212 -17.27 -12.72 4.26
C THR A 212 -15.87 -12.68 3.65
N LYS A 213 -15.40 -11.55 3.11
CA LYS A 213 -14.05 -11.52 2.48
C LYS A 213 -12.93 -11.59 3.51
N TYR A 214 -13.06 -10.86 4.61
CA TYR A 214 -12.04 -10.88 5.66
C TYR A 214 -11.96 -12.24 6.37
N GLU A 215 -13.11 -12.86 6.64
CA GLU A 215 -13.21 -14.19 7.21
C GLU A 215 -12.74 -15.26 6.22
N ILE A 216 -13.06 -15.13 4.91
CA ILE A 216 -12.49 -16.01 3.87
C ILE A 216 -10.96 -15.90 3.87
N TRP A 217 -10.40 -14.68 3.92
CA TRP A 217 -8.95 -14.51 3.95
C TRP A 217 -8.33 -15.13 5.22
N LEU A 218 -8.87 -14.85 6.40
CA LEU A 218 -8.40 -15.43 7.67
C LEU A 218 -8.48 -16.96 7.64
N LEU A 219 -9.62 -17.52 7.23
CA LEU A 219 -9.81 -18.97 7.10
C LEU A 219 -8.83 -19.56 6.09
N SER A 220 -8.63 -18.92 4.93
CA SER A 220 -7.69 -19.40 3.91
C SER A 220 -6.24 -19.40 4.41
N THR A 221 -5.86 -18.36 5.16
CA THR A 221 -4.49 -18.24 5.70
C THR A 221 -4.26 -19.25 6.83
N VAL A 222 -5.25 -19.46 7.71
CA VAL A 222 -5.21 -20.52 8.72
C VAL A 222 -5.17 -21.92 8.09
N ASN A 223 -5.90 -22.16 7.00
CA ASN A 223 -5.82 -23.44 6.30
C ASN A 223 -4.44 -23.67 5.68
N ALA A 224 -3.84 -22.62 5.12
CA ALA A 224 -2.52 -22.70 4.51
C ALA A 224 -1.42 -23.09 5.52
N THR A 225 -1.58 -22.77 6.82
CA THR A 225 -0.64 -23.23 7.86
C THR A 225 -0.79 -24.73 8.18
N GLN A 226 -1.95 -25.34 7.90
CA GLN A 226 -2.18 -26.78 8.06
C GLN A 226 -1.79 -27.58 6.82
N THR A 227 -2.23 -27.14 5.64
CA THR A 227 -2.20 -27.95 4.42
C THR A 227 -1.10 -27.56 3.42
N GLY A 228 -0.44 -26.42 3.62
CA GLY A 228 0.63 -25.97 2.73
C GLY A 228 1.92 -26.79 2.83
N SER A 229 2.82 -26.62 1.86
CA SER A 229 4.22 -27.07 1.98
C SER A 229 4.94 -26.34 3.13
N GLY A 230 6.09 -26.83 3.60
CA GLY A 230 6.81 -26.21 4.73
C GLY A 230 7.05 -24.70 4.57
N ALA A 231 7.43 -24.25 3.37
CA ALA A 231 7.59 -22.83 3.05
C ALA A 231 6.26 -22.06 3.07
N GLN A 232 5.19 -22.64 2.52
CA GLN A 232 3.86 -22.03 2.51
C GLN A 232 3.29 -21.89 3.92
N LYS A 233 3.49 -22.91 4.78
CA LYS A 233 3.08 -22.85 6.20
C LYS A 233 3.78 -21.71 6.94
N SER A 234 5.10 -21.60 6.76
CA SER A 234 5.89 -20.54 7.38
C SER A 234 5.42 -19.15 6.92
N LEU A 235 5.20 -18.95 5.62
CA LEU A 235 4.72 -17.68 5.06
C LEU A 235 3.32 -17.33 5.57
N ALA A 236 2.40 -18.29 5.62
CA ALA A 236 1.05 -18.08 6.13
C ALA A 236 1.04 -17.72 7.62
N TYR A 237 1.87 -18.40 8.43
CA TYR A 237 2.02 -18.09 9.85
C TYR A 237 2.60 -16.69 10.06
N GLN A 238 3.65 -16.32 9.33
CA GLN A 238 4.24 -14.98 9.39
C GLN A 238 3.24 -13.91 8.96
N SER A 239 2.41 -14.19 7.95
CA SER A 239 1.37 -13.28 7.48
C SER A 239 0.30 -13.05 8.55
N LEU A 240 -0.18 -14.11 9.22
CA LEU A 240 -1.12 -13.99 10.34
C LEU A 240 -0.53 -13.18 11.50
N ARG A 241 0.72 -13.45 11.87
CA ARG A 241 1.39 -12.75 12.97
C ARG A 241 1.57 -11.27 12.67
N GLN A 242 2.03 -10.92 11.47
CA GLN A 242 2.14 -9.53 11.03
C GLN A 242 0.77 -8.85 11.03
N HIS A 243 -0.24 -9.49 10.47
CA HIS A 243 -1.60 -8.96 10.44
C HIS A 243 -2.15 -8.70 11.85
N PHE A 244 -2.02 -9.67 12.75
CA PHE A 244 -2.49 -9.54 14.14
C PHE A 244 -1.76 -8.44 14.91
N PHE A 245 -0.48 -8.23 14.61
CA PHE A 245 0.29 -7.13 15.17
C PHE A 245 -0.23 -5.77 14.70
N MET A 246 -0.57 -5.65 13.41
CA MET A 246 -0.96 -4.37 12.78
C MET A 246 -2.46 -4.06 12.87
N VAL A 247 -3.31 -5.05 13.18
CA VAL A 247 -4.76 -4.85 13.14
C VAL A 247 -5.25 -3.88 14.22
N TYR A 248 -6.18 -3.01 13.84
CA TYR A 248 -6.79 -1.97 14.69
C TYR A 248 -7.33 -2.54 16.02
N GLN A 249 -7.19 -1.79 17.13
CA GLN A 249 -7.38 -2.31 18.49
C GLN A 249 -8.79 -2.90 18.78
N PRO A 250 -9.91 -2.27 18.37
CA PRO A 250 -11.23 -2.90 18.44
C PRO A 250 -11.33 -4.24 17.71
N VAL A 251 -10.70 -4.36 16.55
CA VAL A 251 -10.68 -5.58 15.74
C VAL A 251 -9.83 -6.64 16.40
N ALA A 252 -8.68 -6.22 16.93
CA ALA A 252 -7.81 -7.07 17.73
C ALA A 252 -8.58 -7.60 18.95
N THR A 253 -9.42 -6.78 19.58
CA THR A 253 -10.28 -7.17 20.71
C THR A 253 -11.33 -8.20 20.29
N VAL A 254 -12.01 -7.99 19.16
CA VAL A 254 -12.99 -8.95 18.60
C VAL A 254 -12.32 -10.28 18.26
N LEU A 255 -11.17 -10.25 17.58
CA LEU A 255 -10.41 -11.45 17.23
C LEU A 255 -9.87 -12.15 18.47
N LEU A 256 -9.32 -11.41 19.43
CA LEU A 256 -8.81 -11.98 20.68
C LEU A 256 -9.92 -12.72 21.41
N HIS A 257 -11.09 -12.10 21.55
CA HIS A 257 -12.25 -12.74 22.15
C HIS A 257 -12.72 -13.97 21.35
N ARG A 258 -12.66 -13.94 20.02
CA ARG A 258 -13.07 -15.04 19.12
C ARG A 258 -12.11 -16.23 19.17
N LEU A 259 -10.80 -15.96 19.24
CA LEU A 259 -9.72 -16.95 19.06
C LEU A 259 -9.10 -17.43 20.38
N SER A 260 -9.40 -16.79 21.52
CA SER A 260 -8.85 -17.18 22.82
C SER A 260 -9.36 -18.52 23.36
N ALA A 261 -10.48 -19.01 22.83
CA ALA A 261 -11.07 -20.29 23.19
C ALA A 261 -11.82 -20.86 21.98
N ILE A 262 -11.91 -22.20 21.91
CA ILE A 262 -12.71 -22.90 20.91
C ILE A 262 -14.18 -22.52 21.11
N LYS A 263 -14.82 -22.01 20.05
CA LYS A 263 -16.25 -21.71 20.03
C LYS A 263 -16.92 -22.66 19.04
N LYS A 264 -17.68 -23.63 19.56
CA LYS A 264 -18.39 -24.60 18.73
C LYS A 264 -19.32 -23.89 17.74
N GLY A 265 -19.22 -24.22 16.46
CA GLY A 265 -20.00 -23.61 15.38
C GLY A 265 -19.39 -22.32 14.81
N ASP A 266 -18.21 -21.91 15.28
CA ASP A 266 -17.42 -20.82 14.69
C ASP A 266 -16.26 -21.43 13.88
N PRO A 267 -16.35 -21.46 12.53
CA PRO A 267 -15.34 -22.12 11.69
C PRO A 267 -13.92 -21.56 11.87
N LEU A 268 -13.80 -20.26 12.17
CA LEU A 268 -12.51 -19.62 12.34
C LEU A 268 -11.87 -20.02 13.67
N SER A 269 -12.65 -20.00 14.76
CA SER A 269 -12.18 -20.41 16.09
C SER A 269 -11.74 -21.89 16.09
N GLU A 270 -12.54 -22.78 15.51
CA GLU A 270 -12.25 -24.22 15.44
C GLU A 270 -11.01 -24.52 14.58
N ARG A 271 -10.89 -23.86 13.41
CA ARG A 271 -9.70 -24.03 12.56
C ARG A 271 -8.45 -23.44 13.19
N PHE A 272 -8.56 -22.26 13.82
CA PHE A 272 -7.43 -21.65 14.52
C PHE A 272 -6.91 -22.56 15.63
N ASP A 273 -7.80 -23.17 16.41
CA ASP A 273 -7.39 -24.05 17.49
C ASP A 273 -6.65 -25.31 17.01
N SER A 274 -7.14 -25.92 15.93
CA SER A 274 -6.56 -27.11 15.32
C SER A 274 -5.33 -26.84 14.44
N ALA A 275 -5.15 -25.60 13.97
CA ALA A 275 -4.06 -25.24 13.05
C ALA A 275 -2.71 -24.99 13.73
N PHE A 276 -2.72 -24.70 15.02
CA PHE A 276 -1.56 -24.18 15.73
C PHE A 276 -1.30 -24.93 17.02
N THR A 277 -0.02 -25.16 17.31
CA THR A 277 0.43 -25.61 18.62
C THR A 277 0.07 -24.59 19.70
N ALA A 278 0.09 -24.99 20.97
CA ALA A 278 -0.16 -24.07 22.09
C ALA A 278 0.79 -22.85 22.07
N GLN A 279 2.06 -23.06 21.69
CA GLN A 279 3.07 -22.00 21.60
C GLN A 279 2.78 -21.01 20.47
N GLU A 280 2.42 -21.50 19.29
CA GLU A 280 2.05 -20.66 18.14
C GLU A 280 0.77 -19.86 18.42
N LYS A 281 -0.24 -20.48 19.05
CA LYS A 281 -1.45 -19.79 19.49
C LYS A 281 -1.11 -18.67 20.46
N PHE A 282 -0.25 -18.94 21.45
CA PHE A 282 0.19 -17.92 22.39
C PHE A 282 0.83 -16.73 21.66
N GLN A 283 1.77 -16.97 20.74
CA GLN A 283 2.44 -15.90 19.97
C GLN A 283 1.49 -15.08 19.10
N LEU A 284 0.53 -15.72 18.44
CA LEU A 284 -0.47 -15.03 17.63
C LEU A 284 -1.43 -14.20 18.49
N LEU A 285 -1.93 -14.76 19.58
CA LEU A 285 -2.80 -14.02 20.51
C LEU A 285 -2.06 -12.88 21.21
N ASP A 286 -0.78 -13.05 21.50
CA ASP A 286 0.08 -11.99 22.04
C ASP A 286 0.26 -10.84 21.04
N ALA A 287 0.42 -11.15 19.74
CA ALA A 287 0.43 -10.14 18.69
C ALA A 287 -0.88 -9.32 18.65
N LEU A 288 -2.04 -9.93 18.90
CA LEU A 288 -3.32 -9.22 19.02
C LEU A 288 -3.36 -8.31 20.26
N ARG A 289 -2.75 -8.72 21.38
CA ARG A 289 -2.69 -7.94 22.63
C ARG A 289 -1.69 -6.80 22.61
N ALA A 290 -0.68 -6.88 21.75
CA ALA A 290 0.37 -5.87 21.67
C ALA A 290 -0.23 -4.47 21.45
N PRO A 291 0.30 -3.42 22.13
CA PRO A 291 -0.12 -2.05 21.89
C PRO A 291 -0.06 -1.72 20.40
N LYS A 292 -1.16 -1.25 19.84
CA LYS A 292 -1.17 -0.85 18.43
C LYS A 292 -0.48 0.51 18.31
N PRO A 293 0.32 0.72 17.25
CA PRO A 293 0.83 2.05 16.99
C PRO A 293 -0.35 3.04 16.98
N PRO A 294 -0.22 4.23 17.58
CA PRO A 294 -1.23 5.25 17.47
C PRO A 294 -1.49 5.48 15.97
N GLY A 295 -2.75 5.26 15.57
CA GLY A 295 -3.20 5.46 14.19
C GLY A 295 -3.12 6.92 13.77
#